data_AF-A0A2D6Q381-F1
#
_entry.id   AF-A0A2D6Q381-F1
#
_cell.length_a   1.000
_cell.length_b   1.000
_cell.length_c   1.000
_cell.angle_alpha   90.00
_cell.angle_beta   90.00
_cell.angle_gamma   90.00
#
_symmetry.space_group_name_H-M   'P 1'
#
loop_
_entity.id
_entity.type
_entity.pdbx_description
1 polymer ?
#
loop_
_entity_poly.entity_id
_entity_poly.type
_entity_poly.pdbx_seq_one_letter_code
_entity_poly.pdbx_strand_id
1 'polypeptide(L)'
;MLIQSLLLIFVLFSNFWIWRLLEYNALLGALIIVTSTLLYLLLKKNSKHYLYIFLPLFILVLFFQWQTTAKTSLSYLDKGELGTQEMRLRQYPLVSIQIRGKTTWIPLAHWFEGRKESITFFRIQKNFSEIIDPNLYFFANHPRERVGIKEFEKFSYVLLPFFVIGMVSILQRHMAKTIFFVLAIPIVLISLIGHKNSLGPFALFPFFVVSIAQGLKLALGKLQAISKVRTIQILLVSMFTLAIILVQLVAYVSY
;
A
#
# COMPACT_ATOMS: atom_id res chain seq x y z
N MET A 1 -12.98 26.54 5.58
CA MET A 1 -13.08 25.16 6.12
C MET A 1 -13.57 24.15 5.07
N LEU A 2 -14.54 24.53 4.23
CA LEU A 2 -15.20 23.70 3.20
C LEU A 2 -14.24 23.09 2.16
N ILE A 3 -13.35 23.91 1.57
CA ILE A 3 -12.43 23.50 0.50
C ILE A 3 -11.54 22.31 0.90
N GLN A 4 -11.07 22.29 2.16
CA GLN A 4 -10.22 21.21 2.65
C GLN A 4 -10.96 19.87 2.79
N SER A 5 -12.25 19.91 3.09
CA SER A 5 -13.08 18.71 3.13
C SER A 5 -13.44 18.25 1.71
N LEU A 6 -13.63 19.18 0.78
CA LEU A 6 -13.82 18.87 -0.65
C LEU A 6 -12.62 18.14 -1.24
N LEU A 7 -11.38 18.50 -0.87
CA LEU A 7 -10.18 17.77 -1.31
C LEU A 7 -10.15 16.33 -0.84
N LEU A 8 -10.56 16.07 0.41
CA LEU A 8 -10.65 14.70 0.93
C LEU A 8 -11.70 13.91 0.15
N ILE A 9 -12.89 14.47 -0.04
CA ILE A 9 -13.99 13.84 -0.80
C ILE A 9 -13.53 13.53 -2.23
N PHE A 10 -12.87 14.50 -2.88
CA PHE A 10 -12.31 14.31 -4.20
C PHE A 10 -11.35 13.12 -4.25
N VAL A 11 -10.37 13.05 -3.34
CA VAL A 11 -9.43 11.91 -3.31
C VAL A 11 -10.14 10.60 -3.01
N LEU A 12 -11.10 10.59 -2.07
CA LEU A 12 -11.86 9.41 -1.69
C LEU A 12 -12.63 8.80 -2.86
N PHE A 13 -13.31 9.61 -3.67
CA PHE A 13 -14.25 9.11 -4.68
C PHE A 13 -13.69 9.14 -6.11
N SER A 14 -12.55 9.80 -6.36
CA SER A 14 -11.88 9.79 -7.68
C SER A 14 -11.03 8.55 -7.94
N ASN A 15 -10.83 7.67 -6.95
CA ASN A 15 -10.08 6.42 -7.13
C ASN A 15 -11.04 5.23 -7.30
N PHE A 16 -10.71 4.30 -8.20
CA PHE A 16 -11.50 3.09 -8.42
C PHE A 16 -11.43 2.08 -7.26
N TRP A 17 -10.38 2.18 -6.44
CA TRP A 17 -10.16 1.26 -5.33
C TRP A 17 -11.29 1.30 -4.30
N ILE A 18 -11.82 2.48 -3.96
CA ILE A 18 -12.96 2.56 -3.03
C ILE A 18 -14.23 1.92 -3.61
N TRP A 19 -14.44 2.07 -4.92
CA TRP A 19 -15.64 1.56 -5.58
C TRP A 19 -15.63 0.04 -5.61
N ARG A 20 -14.48 -0.58 -5.93
CA ARG A 20 -14.30 -2.04 -5.82
C ARG A 20 -14.49 -2.55 -4.40
N LEU A 21 -14.05 -1.80 -3.39
CA LEU A 21 -14.26 -2.17 -1.97
C LEU A 21 -15.75 -2.13 -1.60
N LEU A 22 -16.49 -1.13 -2.07
CA LEU A 22 -17.93 -1.00 -1.86
C LEU A 22 -18.72 -2.11 -2.59
N GLU A 23 -18.34 -2.44 -3.83
CA GLU A 23 -18.94 -3.54 -4.61
C GLU A 23 -18.72 -4.89 -3.96
N TYR A 24 -17.52 -5.14 -3.42
CA TYR A 24 -17.23 -6.37 -2.70
C TYR A 24 -18.01 -6.47 -1.39
N ASN A 25 -18.01 -5.40 -0.60
CA ASN A 25 -18.73 -5.32 0.66
C ASN A 25 -18.98 -3.86 1.06
N ALA A 26 -20.24 -3.42 0.97
CA ALA A 26 -20.63 -2.05 1.27
C ALA A 26 -20.24 -1.60 2.71
N LEU A 27 -20.30 -2.52 3.70
CA LEU A 27 -19.89 -2.22 5.07
C LEU A 27 -18.38 -1.99 5.17
N LEU A 28 -17.57 -2.78 4.47
CA LEU A 28 -16.12 -2.58 4.41
C LEU A 28 -15.77 -1.23 3.76
N GLY A 29 -16.39 -0.92 2.62
CA GLY A 29 -16.19 0.36 1.94
C GLY A 29 -16.59 1.55 2.81
N ALA A 30 -17.74 1.48 3.49
CA ALA A 30 -18.17 2.51 4.43
C ALA A 30 -17.19 2.66 5.61
N LEU A 31 -16.72 1.54 6.18
CA LEU A 31 -15.74 1.53 7.26
C LEU A 31 -14.43 2.21 6.84
N ILE A 32 -13.96 1.96 5.61
CA ILE A 32 -12.75 2.59 5.05
C ILE A 32 -12.95 4.10 4.83
N ILE A 33 -14.11 4.53 4.33
CA ILE A 33 -14.44 5.97 4.18
C ILE A 33 -14.45 6.66 5.55
N VAL A 34 -15.11 6.07 6.54
CA VAL A 34 -15.22 6.63 7.90
C VAL A 34 -13.85 6.70 8.56
N THR A 35 -13.06 5.63 8.50
CA THR A 35 -11.70 5.60 9.09
C THR A 35 -10.77 6.61 8.41
N SER A 36 -10.82 6.74 7.09
CA SER A 36 -10.08 7.77 6.34
C SER A 36 -10.49 9.18 6.75
N THR A 37 -11.79 9.42 6.93
CA THR A 37 -12.33 10.72 7.35
C THR A 37 -11.93 11.05 8.78
N LEU A 38 -12.01 10.10 9.71
CA LEU A 38 -11.58 10.27 11.09
C LEU A 38 -10.08 10.54 11.21
N LEU A 39 -9.26 9.82 10.44
CA LEU A 39 -7.82 10.07 10.37
C LEU A 39 -7.53 11.49 9.86
N TYR A 40 -8.23 11.94 8.81
CA TYR A 40 -8.10 13.31 8.32
C TYR A 40 -8.48 14.36 9.37
N LEU A 41 -9.61 14.14 10.07
CA LEU A 41 -10.07 15.03 11.14
C LEU A 41 -9.11 15.05 12.32
N LEU A 42 -8.51 13.90 12.66
CA LEU A 42 -7.46 13.79 13.67
C LEU A 42 -6.28 14.69 13.32
N LEU A 43 -5.79 14.65 12.06
CA LEU A 43 -4.67 15.51 11.62
C LEU A 43 -5.00 17.00 11.60
N LYS A 44 -6.23 17.32 11.24
CA LYS A 44 -6.67 18.71 11.08
C LYS A 44 -6.95 19.37 12.41
N LYS A 45 -7.65 18.69 13.32
CA LYS A 45 -8.10 19.23 14.60
C LYS A 45 -7.15 18.90 15.76
N ASN A 46 -6.23 17.94 15.58
CA ASN A 46 -5.29 17.48 16.61
C ASN A 46 -5.98 17.09 17.94
N SER A 47 -7.19 16.52 17.86
CA SER A 47 -7.99 16.17 19.03
C SER A 47 -7.98 14.67 19.29
N LYS A 48 -7.65 14.28 20.52
CA LYS A 48 -7.62 12.87 20.97
C LYS A 48 -8.98 12.19 20.88
N HIS A 49 -10.08 12.94 20.89
CA HIS A 49 -11.42 12.38 20.71
C HIS A 49 -11.55 11.60 19.38
N TYR A 50 -11.01 12.15 18.29
CA TYR A 50 -11.01 11.45 16.99
C TYR A 50 -10.12 10.21 17.01
N LEU A 51 -9.04 10.20 17.79
CA LEU A 51 -8.17 9.04 17.94
C LEU A 51 -8.90 7.89 18.63
N TYR A 52 -9.66 8.17 19.69
CA TYR A 52 -10.41 7.15 20.43
C TYR A 52 -11.52 6.50 19.59
N ILE A 53 -12.13 7.25 18.66
CA ILE A 53 -13.12 6.71 17.72
C ILE A 53 -12.43 5.99 16.56
N PHE A 54 -11.33 6.54 16.06
CA PHE A 54 -10.57 5.97 14.94
C PHE A 54 -10.00 4.59 15.28
N LEU A 55 -9.41 4.42 16.46
CA LEU A 55 -8.67 3.21 16.83
C LEU A 55 -9.51 1.92 16.78
N PRO A 56 -10.71 1.83 17.39
CA PRO A 56 -11.53 0.61 17.29
C PRO A 56 -11.97 0.33 15.85
N LEU A 57 -12.30 1.37 15.07
CA LEU A 57 -12.67 1.19 13.67
C LEU A 57 -11.47 0.76 12.82
N PHE A 58 -10.27 1.26 13.10
CA PHE A 58 -9.05 0.84 12.44
C PHE A 58 -8.68 -0.61 12.77
N ILE A 59 -8.86 -1.03 14.03
CA ILE A 59 -8.72 -2.45 14.42
C ILE A 59 -9.70 -3.32 13.65
N LEU A 60 -10.95 -2.87 13.47
CA LEU A 60 -11.94 -3.58 12.68
C LEU A 60 -11.51 -3.68 11.20
N VAL A 61 -10.94 -2.62 10.61
CA VAL A 61 -10.36 -2.66 9.26
C VAL A 61 -9.23 -3.69 9.17
N LEU A 62 -8.31 -3.71 10.15
CA LEU A 62 -7.22 -4.69 10.21
C LEU A 62 -7.75 -6.13 10.33
N PHE A 63 -8.81 -6.33 11.10
CA PHE A 63 -9.47 -7.62 11.21
C PHE A 63 -10.05 -8.07 9.86
N PHE A 64 -10.75 -7.20 9.14
CA PHE A 64 -11.23 -7.51 7.77
C PHE A 64 -10.07 -7.79 6.81
N GLN A 65 -8.97 -7.03 6.89
CA GLN A 65 -7.77 -7.29 6.09
C GLN A 65 -7.23 -8.70 6.35
N TRP A 66 -7.15 -9.10 7.62
CA TRP A 66 -6.70 -10.44 7.97
C TRP A 66 -7.61 -11.54 7.43
N GLN A 67 -8.93 -11.38 7.53
CA GLN A 67 -9.90 -12.38 7.06
C GLN A 67 -9.91 -12.55 5.54
N THR A 68 -9.71 -11.47 4.80
CA THR A 68 -9.76 -11.48 3.33
C THR A 68 -8.44 -11.87 2.67
N THR A 69 -7.33 -11.79 3.41
CA THR A 69 -5.99 -12.09 2.89
C THR A 69 -5.72 -13.59 2.88
N ALA A 70 -5.24 -14.12 1.75
CA ALA A 70 -4.89 -15.53 1.64
C ALA A 70 -3.69 -15.84 2.55
N LYS A 71 -3.91 -16.73 3.51
CA LYS A 71 -2.91 -17.11 4.51
C LYS A 71 -1.86 -18.00 3.86
N THR A 72 -0.60 -17.60 3.96
CA THR A 72 0.55 -18.40 3.55
C THR A 72 1.33 -18.83 4.77
N SER A 73 1.73 -20.11 4.84
CA SER A 73 2.62 -20.56 5.91
C SER A 73 3.94 -19.79 5.87
N LEU A 74 4.47 -19.35 7.01
CA LEU A 74 5.75 -18.66 7.04
C LEU A 74 6.95 -19.62 7.04
N SER A 75 6.78 -20.82 7.60
CA SER A 75 7.89 -21.75 7.86
C SER A 75 7.85 -23.01 7.01
N TYR A 76 6.72 -23.29 6.36
CA TYR A 76 6.53 -24.50 5.53
C TYR A 76 6.39 -24.13 4.06
N LEU A 77 7.07 -24.90 3.21
CA LEU A 77 7.00 -24.79 1.75
C LEU A 77 5.92 -25.71 1.21
N ASP A 78 5.16 -25.23 0.23
CA ASP A 78 4.22 -26.06 -0.52
C ASP A 78 4.99 -27.03 -1.45
N LYS A 79 4.34 -28.09 -1.93
CA LYS A 79 4.96 -29.10 -2.81
C LYS A 79 5.65 -28.48 -4.05
N GLY A 80 5.07 -27.45 -4.64
CA GLY A 80 5.69 -26.75 -5.78
C GLY A 80 6.91 -25.92 -5.39
N GLU A 81 6.89 -25.32 -4.19
CA GLU A 81 8.01 -24.54 -3.67
C GLU A 81 9.17 -25.45 -3.26
N LEU A 82 8.88 -26.62 -2.70
CA LEU A 82 9.87 -27.66 -2.42
C LEU A 82 10.60 -28.09 -3.69
N GLY A 83 9.88 -28.37 -4.78
CA GLY A 83 10.50 -28.71 -6.07
C GLY A 83 11.41 -27.59 -6.58
N THR A 84 10.98 -26.33 -6.43
CA THR A 84 11.79 -25.17 -6.83
C THR A 84 13.04 -24.99 -5.95
N GLN A 85 12.92 -25.28 -4.66
CA GLN A 85 14.03 -25.26 -3.71
C GLN A 85 15.04 -26.35 -4.05
N GLU A 86 14.59 -27.58 -4.31
CA GLU A 86 15.45 -28.69 -4.71
C GLU A 86 16.20 -28.41 -6.01
N MET A 87 15.53 -27.80 -7.00
CA MET A 87 16.19 -27.37 -8.23
C MET A 87 17.30 -26.35 -7.96
N ARG A 88 17.05 -25.37 -7.09
CA ARG A 88 18.06 -24.37 -6.69
C ARG A 88 19.23 -25.00 -5.93
N LEU A 89 18.94 -25.89 -4.98
CA LEU A 89 19.95 -26.62 -4.22
C LEU A 89 20.91 -27.42 -5.11
N ARG A 90 20.41 -28.04 -6.18
CA ARG A 90 21.24 -28.76 -7.17
C ARG A 90 22.16 -27.84 -7.98
N GLN A 91 21.82 -26.57 -8.12
CA GLN A 91 22.57 -25.60 -8.91
C GLN A 91 23.61 -24.82 -8.10
N TYR A 92 23.50 -24.77 -6.77
CA TYR A 92 24.44 -23.98 -5.98
C TYR A 92 25.83 -24.62 -5.96
N PRO A 93 26.89 -23.83 -6.24
CA PRO A 93 28.26 -24.30 -6.11
C PRO A 93 28.60 -24.52 -4.64
N LEU A 94 29.44 -25.52 -4.38
CA LEU A 94 30.04 -25.70 -3.07
C LEU A 94 31.06 -24.58 -2.83
N VAL A 95 31.09 -24.03 -1.61
CA VAL A 95 32.08 -23.01 -1.23
C VAL A 95 33.27 -23.72 -0.57
N SER A 96 34.46 -23.54 -1.12
CA SER A 96 35.69 -24.07 -0.51
C SER A 96 36.29 -23.09 0.50
N ILE A 97 36.69 -23.59 1.67
CA ILE A 97 37.50 -22.87 2.65
C ILE A 97 38.78 -23.67 2.90
N GLN A 98 39.93 -23.02 2.84
CA GLN A 98 41.21 -23.65 3.19
C GLN A 98 41.54 -23.42 4.66
N ILE A 99 41.72 -24.51 5.41
CA ILE A 99 42.14 -24.48 6.81
C ILE A 99 43.37 -25.37 6.94
N ARG A 100 44.51 -24.78 7.32
CA ARG A 100 45.80 -25.48 7.51
C ARG A 100 46.21 -26.34 6.29
N GLY A 101 46.07 -25.81 5.08
CA GLY A 101 46.44 -26.49 3.84
C GLY A 101 45.47 -27.57 3.35
N LYS A 102 44.34 -27.80 4.05
CA LYS A 102 43.27 -28.68 3.58
C LYS A 102 42.09 -27.85 3.05
N THR A 103 41.63 -28.16 1.85
CA THR A 103 40.43 -27.58 1.25
C THR A 103 39.20 -28.34 1.73
N THR A 104 38.32 -27.66 2.47
CA THR A 104 37.04 -28.20 2.91
C THR A 104 35.91 -27.53 2.13
N TRP A 105 35.03 -28.32 1.53
CA TRP A 105 33.86 -27.84 0.81
C TRP A 105 32.65 -27.77 1.74
N ILE A 106 32.02 -26.60 1.84
CA ILE A 106 30.87 -26.37 2.71
C ILE A 106 29.68 -25.96 1.83
N PRO A 107 28.55 -26.69 1.89
CA PRO A 107 27.34 -26.33 1.18
C PRO A 107 26.58 -25.23 1.93
N LEU A 108 27.18 -24.04 2.07
CA LEU A 108 26.61 -22.89 2.79
C LEU A 108 25.17 -22.59 2.34
N ALA A 109 24.92 -22.61 1.02
CA ALA A 109 23.59 -22.39 0.47
C ALA A 109 22.55 -23.43 0.91
N HIS A 110 22.95 -24.70 1.09
CA HIS A 110 22.03 -25.74 1.59
C HIS A 110 21.64 -25.50 3.04
N TRP A 111 22.59 -25.00 3.84
CA TRP A 111 22.36 -24.67 5.25
C TRP A 111 21.42 -23.47 5.41
N PHE A 112 21.59 -22.43 4.59
CA PHE A 112 20.70 -21.26 4.62
C PHE A 112 19.34 -21.55 3.99
N GLU A 113 19.28 -22.24 2.86
CA GLU A 113 18.01 -22.42 2.16
C GLU A 113 17.09 -23.46 2.84
N GLY A 114 17.65 -24.46 3.53
CA GLY A 114 16.87 -25.51 4.21
C GLY A 114 16.30 -25.14 5.59
N ARG A 115 16.72 -24.01 6.18
CA ARG A 115 16.33 -23.62 7.54
C ARG A 115 14.95 -22.96 7.58
N LYS A 116 14.12 -23.35 8.56
CA LYS A 116 12.79 -22.76 8.76
C LYS A 116 12.87 -21.27 9.05
N GLU A 117 13.90 -20.83 9.75
CA GLU A 117 14.16 -19.43 10.09
C GLU A 117 14.46 -18.61 8.83
N SER A 118 15.27 -19.15 7.92
CA SER A 118 15.60 -18.50 6.65
C SER A 118 14.38 -18.44 5.73
N ILE A 119 13.60 -19.52 5.63
CA ILE A 119 12.33 -19.53 4.88
C ILE A 119 11.39 -18.45 5.43
N THR A 120 11.25 -18.38 6.76
CA THR A 120 10.41 -17.38 7.44
C THR A 120 10.90 -15.96 7.13
N PHE A 121 12.19 -15.71 7.27
CA PHE A 121 12.79 -14.41 6.98
C PHE A 121 12.55 -13.97 5.54
N PHE A 122 12.86 -14.83 4.55
CA PHE A 122 12.70 -14.49 3.14
C PHE A 122 11.23 -14.34 2.74
N ARG A 123 10.31 -15.07 3.36
CA ARG A 123 8.86 -14.86 3.13
C ARG A 123 8.38 -13.53 3.69
N ILE A 124 8.78 -13.17 4.91
CA ILE A 124 8.44 -11.88 5.50
C ILE A 124 9.03 -10.76 4.65
N GLN A 125 10.30 -10.88 4.24
CA GLN A 125 10.97 -9.92 3.36
C GLN A 125 10.22 -9.76 2.04
N LYS A 126 9.85 -10.88 1.39
CA LYS A 126 9.08 -10.86 0.13
C LYS A 126 7.72 -10.19 0.32
N ASN A 127 6.96 -10.59 1.33
CA ASN A 127 5.66 -9.98 1.59
C ASN A 127 5.81 -8.47 1.86
N PHE A 128 6.79 -8.09 2.68
CA PHE A 128 7.10 -6.69 2.95
C PHE A 128 7.42 -5.93 1.68
N SER A 129 8.34 -6.43 0.84
CA SER A 129 8.76 -5.75 -0.40
C SER A 129 7.61 -5.55 -1.37
N GLU A 130 6.72 -6.55 -1.50
CA GLU A 130 5.53 -6.47 -2.35
C GLU A 130 4.57 -5.39 -1.85
N ILE A 131 4.36 -5.31 -0.52
CA ILE A 131 3.43 -4.33 0.07
C ILE A 131 3.98 -2.90 -0.03
N ILE A 132 5.29 -2.69 0.13
CA ILE A 132 5.83 -1.31 0.13
C ILE A 132 6.08 -0.75 -1.27
N ASP A 133 5.99 -1.56 -2.32
CA ASP A 133 6.26 -1.13 -3.69
C ASP A 133 5.23 -0.07 -4.14
N PRO A 134 5.65 1.18 -4.45
CA PRO A 134 4.75 2.21 -4.97
C PRO A 134 4.06 1.80 -6.28
N ASN A 135 4.67 0.92 -7.07
CA ASN A 135 4.06 0.39 -8.30
C ASN A 135 2.75 -0.31 -7.98
N LEU A 136 2.67 -1.03 -6.87
CA LEU A 136 1.46 -1.71 -6.44
C LEU A 136 0.25 -0.75 -6.33
N TYR A 137 0.49 0.51 -5.96
CA TYR A 137 -0.56 1.48 -5.65
C TYR A 137 -0.87 2.48 -6.75
N PHE A 138 0.09 2.79 -7.62
CA PHE A 138 -0.02 3.90 -8.59
C PHE A 138 0.22 3.50 -10.04
N PHE A 139 0.94 2.40 -10.29
CA PHE A 139 1.35 1.99 -11.65
C PHE A 139 0.81 0.62 -11.99
N ALA A 140 0.54 0.33 -13.27
CA ALA A 140 0.19 -1.03 -13.66
C ALA A 140 1.42 -1.94 -13.54
N ASN A 141 1.28 -3.20 -13.08
CA ASN A 141 2.46 -4.08 -12.99
C ASN A 141 2.91 -4.44 -14.41
N HIS A 142 4.19 -4.80 -14.58
CA HIS A 142 4.71 -5.19 -15.89
C HIS A 142 3.99 -6.47 -16.38
N PRO A 143 3.69 -6.66 -17.68
CA PRO A 143 2.98 -7.85 -18.16
C PRO A 143 3.57 -9.19 -17.69
N ARG A 144 4.89 -9.24 -17.48
CA ARG A 144 5.61 -10.41 -16.94
C ARG A 144 5.33 -10.67 -15.45
N GLU A 145 4.90 -9.67 -14.69
CA GLU A 145 4.51 -9.73 -13.29
C GLU A 145 3.01 -10.00 -13.12
N ARG A 146 2.22 -9.90 -14.19
CA ARG A 146 0.76 -10.14 -14.18
C ARG A 146 0.37 -11.61 -14.25
N VAL A 147 1.31 -12.49 -14.59
CA VAL A 147 1.01 -13.91 -14.81
C VAL A 147 0.64 -14.57 -13.46
N GLY A 148 -0.64 -14.85 -13.27
CA GLY A 148 -1.17 -15.51 -12.08
C GLY A 148 -1.44 -14.59 -10.87
N ILE A 149 -1.31 -13.26 -11.02
CA ILE A 149 -1.62 -12.28 -9.96
C ILE A 149 -2.87 -11.50 -10.36
N LYS A 150 -3.94 -11.60 -9.55
CA LYS A 150 -5.11 -10.72 -9.70
C LYS A 150 -4.76 -9.34 -9.15
N GLU A 151 -4.55 -8.36 -10.04
CA GLU A 151 -4.36 -6.97 -9.64
C GLU A 151 -5.63 -6.40 -8.97
N PHE A 152 -5.43 -5.53 -8.00
CA PHE A 152 -6.49 -4.71 -7.41
C PHE A 152 -6.49 -3.32 -8.05
N GLU A 153 -7.58 -2.57 -7.88
CA GLU A 153 -7.67 -1.22 -8.43
C GLU A 153 -6.70 -0.25 -7.75
N LYS A 154 -6.11 0.65 -8.53
CA LYS A 154 -5.01 1.52 -8.11
C LYS A 154 -5.46 2.97 -7.98
N PHE A 155 -4.66 3.78 -7.30
CA PHE A 155 -4.76 5.23 -7.41
C PHE A 155 -4.23 5.68 -8.77
N SER A 156 -4.75 6.79 -9.29
CA SER A 156 -4.18 7.41 -10.49
C SER A 156 -2.72 7.81 -10.22
N TYR A 157 -1.80 7.48 -11.14
CA TYR A 157 -0.38 7.84 -11.03
C TYR A 157 -0.16 9.36 -10.90
N VAL A 158 -1.10 10.18 -11.41
CA VAL A 158 -1.07 11.64 -11.26
C VAL A 158 -1.14 12.06 -9.78
N LEU A 159 -1.68 11.20 -8.90
CA LEU A 159 -1.76 11.44 -7.47
C LEU A 159 -0.45 11.18 -6.71
N LEU A 160 0.53 10.50 -7.33
CA LEU A 160 1.78 10.11 -6.67
C LEU A 160 2.61 11.30 -6.16
N PRO A 161 2.83 12.40 -6.92
CA PRO A 161 3.58 13.54 -6.41
C PRO A 161 2.90 14.17 -5.18
N PHE A 162 1.56 14.22 -5.17
CA PHE A 162 0.81 14.73 -4.04
C PHE A 162 0.90 13.79 -2.83
N PHE A 163 0.87 12.47 -3.05
CA PHE A 163 1.12 11.50 -1.99
C PHE A 163 2.46 11.74 -1.30
N VAL A 164 3.55 11.88 -2.06
CA VAL A 164 4.91 12.10 -1.52
C VAL A 164 4.99 13.42 -0.74
N ILE A 165 4.50 14.52 -1.32
CA ILE A 165 4.48 15.84 -0.64
C ILE A 165 3.68 15.77 0.66
N GLY A 166 2.53 15.12 0.63
CA GLY A 166 1.65 14.98 1.78
C GLY A 166 2.25 14.14 2.89
N MET A 167 2.87 13.00 2.54
CA MET A 167 3.57 12.12 3.47
C MET A 167 4.71 12.88 4.19
N VAL A 168 5.57 13.58 3.45
CA VAL A 168 6.67 14.38 4.02
C VAL A 168 6.11 15.46 4.97
N SER A 169 5.05 16.16 4.56
CA SER A 169 4.42 17.18 5.42
C SER A 169 3.82 16.59 6.70
N ILE A 170 3.28 15.39 6.62
CA ILE A 170 2.69 14.66 7.74
C ILE A 170 3.76 14.27 8.77
N LEU A 171 4.93 13.82 8.30
CA LEU A 171 6.05 13.41 9.16
C LEU A 171 6.63 14.59 9.96
N GLN A 172 6.43 15.83 9.49
CA GLN A 172 6.88 17.04 10.18
C GLN A 172 5.90 17.52 11.28
N ARG A 173 4.77 16.83 11.49
CA ARG A 173 3.75 17.23 12.48
C ARG A 173 3.95 16.53 13.83
N HIS A 174 3.44 17.14 14.89
CA HIS A 174 3.44 16.58 16.26
C HIS A 174 2.80 15.16 16.33
N MET A 175 1.84 14.84 15.45
CA MET A 175 1.20 13.53 15.41
C MET A 175 1.89 12.50 14.49
N ALA A 176 3.12 12.76 14.03
CA ALA A 176 3.85 11.88 13.11
C ALA A 176 3.91 10.44 13.61
N LYS A 177 4.09 10.22 14.93
CA LYS A 177 4.11 8.88 15.53
C LYS A 177 2.81 8.11 15.30
N THR A 178 1.65 8.72 15.59
CA THR A 178 0.34 8.08 15.38
C THR A 178 0.13 7.70 13.93
N ILE A 179 0.55 8.57 13.02
CA ILE A 179 0.36 8.37 11.57
C ILE A 179 1.32 7.31 11.04
N PHE A 180 2.55 7.28 11.56
CA PHE A 180 3.49 6.22 11.30
C PHE A 180 2.94 4.85 11.73
N PHE A 181 2.24 4.76 12.88
CA PHE A 181 1.57 3.51 13.27
C PHE A 181 0.45 3.11 12.30
N VAL A 182 -0.32 4.06 11.77
CA VAL A 182 -1.36 3.77 10.77
C VAL A 182 -0.75 3.21 9.47
N LEU A 183 0.47 3.61 9.11
CA LEU A 183 1.21 3.03 7.99
C LEU A 183 1.84 1.67 8.36
N ALA A 184 2.54 1.60 9.49
CA ALA A 184 3.38 0.47 9.85
C ALA A 184 2.57 -0.77 10.26
N ILE A 185 1.47 -0.61 11.01
CA ILE A 185 0.70 -1.75 11.53
C ILE A 185 0.12 -2.61 10.39
N PRO A 186 -0.54 -2.04 9.35
CA PRO A 186 -0.98 -2.83 8.19
C PRO A 186 0.18 -3.52 7.47
N ILE A 187 1.32 -2.85 7.28
CA ILE A 187 2.49 -3.44 6.62
C ILE A 187 2.98 -4.66 7.40
N VAL A 188 3.14 -4.54 8.72
CA VAL A 188 3.58 -5.64 9.58
C VAL A 188 2.56 -6.79 9.54
N LEU A 189 1.27 -6.48 9.68
CA LEU A 189 0.20 -7.47 9.66
C LEU A 189 0.24 -8.31 8.36
N ILE A 190 0.27 -7.64 7.21
CA ILE A 190 0.22 -8.29 5.90
C ILE A 190 1.56 -9.01 5.61
N SER A 191 2.69 -8.46 6.08
CA SER A 191 4.00 -9.13 5.97
C SER A 191 4.03 -10.48 6.67
N LEU A 192 3.30 -10.63 7.79
CA LEU A 192 3.22 -11.86 8.58
C LEU A 192 2.15 -12.85 8.06
N ILE A 193 1.08 -12.38 7.43
CA ILE A 193 -0.01 -13.26 6.95
C ILE A 193 0.24 -13.74 5.51
N GLY A 194 0.73 -12.84 4.66
CA GLY A 194 0.81 -13.01 3.21
C GLY A 194 0.33 -11.76 2.48
N HIS A 195 0.86 -11.49 1.28
CA HIS A 195 0.50 -10.31 0.48
C HIS A 195 -0.65 -10.57 -0.52
N LYS A 196 -1.11 -11.82 -0.67
CA LYS A 196 -2.11 -12.20 -1.67
C LYS A 196 -3.52 -11.82 -1.21
N ASN A 197 -4.06 -10.74 -1.78
CA ASN A 197 -5.45 -10.31 -1.57
C ASN A 197 -5.98 -9.65 -2.86
N SER A 198 -7.14 -10.10 -3.36
CA SER A 198 -7.74 -9.54 -4.58
C SER A 198 -8.26 -8.11 -4.39
N LEU A 199 -8.45 -7.65 -3.15
CA LEU A 199 -8.82 -6.27 -2.82
C LEU A 199 -7.59 -5.40 -2.50
N GLY A 200 -6.40 -5.98 -2.55
CA GLY A 200 -5.16 -5.31 -2.14
C GLY A 200 -5.06 -5.11 -0.62
N PRO A 201 -4.01 -4.38 -0.18
CA PRO A 201 -3.77 -4.07 1.22
C PRO A 201 -4.60 -2.85 1.67
N PHE A 202 -5.92 -2.97 1.62
CA PHE A 202 -6.87 -1.86 1.85
C PHE A 202 -6.79 -1.25 3.25
N ALA A 203 -6.20 -1.94 4.24
CA ALA A 203 -5.90 -1.32 5.53
C ALA A 203 -4.94 -0.12 5.45
N LEU A 204 -4.17 0.00 4.36
CA LEU A 204 -3.33 1.17 4.07
C LEU A 204 -4.10 2.33 3.43
N PHE A 205 -5.31 2.08 2.92
CA PHE A 205 -6.10 3.06 2.19
C PHE A 205 -6.29 4.39 2.95
N PRO A 206 -6.65 4.40 4.26
CA PRO A 206 -6.76 5.65 5.02
C PRO A 206 -5.49 6.51 5.00
N PHE A 207 -4.32 5.88 5.10
CA PHE A 207 -3.05 6.58 5.07
C PHE A 207 -2.78 7.22 3.70
N PHE A 208 -3.00 6.48 2.61
CA PHE A 208 -2.82 6.97 1.25
C PHE A 208 -3.73 8.17 0.95
N VAL A 209 -5.03 8.03 1.20
CA VAL A 209 -6.01 9.08 0.94
C VAL A 209 -5.69 10.35 1.71
N VAL A 210 -5.38 10.23 3.00
CA VAL A 210 -5.07 11.38 3.86
C VAL A 210 -3.78 12.07 3.43
N SER A 211 -2.76 11.30 3.04
CA SER A 211 -1.50 11.83 2.52
C SER A 211 -1.73 12.57 1.20
N ILE A 212 -2.42 11.97 0.23
CA ILE A 212 -2.74 12.62 -1.06
C ILE A 212 -3.53 13.91 -0.83
N ALA A 213 -4.58 13.88 0.01
CA ALA A 213 -5.40 15.06 0.30
C ALA A 213 -4.58 16.19 0.94
N GLN A 214 -3.66 15.86 1.85
CA GLN A 214 -2.77 16.82 2.48
C GLN A 214 -1.76 17.40 1.47
N GLY A 215 -1.22 16.58 0.56
CA GLY A 215 -0.32 17.03 -0.50
C GLY A 215 -1.00 17.94 -1.51
N LEU A 216 -2.21 17.57 -1.96
CA LEU A 216 -3.05 18.41 -2.83
C LEU A 216 -3.32 19.76 -2.19
N LYS A 217 -3.68 19.80 -0.90
CA LYS A 217 -3.88 21.04 -0.16
C LYS A 217 -2.65 21.95 -0.22
N LEU A 218 -1.45 21.39 -0.01
CA LEU A 218 -0.21 22.16 -0.03
C LEU A 218 0.14 22.66 -1.44
N ALA A 219 0.01 21.80 -2.45
CA ALA A 219 0.25 22.17 -3.83
C ALA A 219 -0.69 23.28 -4.31
N LEU A 220 -1.99 23.16 -4.00
CA LEU A 220 -2.99 24.17 -4.34
C LEU A 220 -2.77 25.49 -3.60
N GLY A 221 -2.33 25.44 -2.35
CA GLY A 221 -1.97 26.65 -1.59
C GLY A 221 -0.81 27.40 -2.22
N LYS A 222 0.24 26.68 -2.66
CA LYS A 222 1.38 27.26 -3.39
C LYS A 222 0.96 27.82 -4.75
N LEU A 223 0.15 27.09 -5.51
CA LEU A 223 -0.34 27.53 -6.81
C LEU A 223 -1.19 28.81 -6.70
N GLN A 224 -2.07 28.91 -5.70
CA GLN A 224 -2.86 30.13 -5.45
C GLN A 224 -1.98 31.35 -5.17
N ALA A 225 -0.92 31.17 -4.39
CA ALA A 225 0.02 32.24 -4.08
C ALA A 225 0.73 32.77 -5.34
N ILE A 226 0.96 31.90 -6.33
CA ILE A 226 1.64 32.23 -7.58
C ILE A 226 0.66 32.83 -8.61
N SER A 227 -0.51 32.22 -8.80
CA SER A 227 -1.38 32.51 -9.96
C SER A 227 -2.56 33.42 -9.67
N LYS A 228 -2.84 33.76 -8.39
CA LYS A 228 -4.08 34.46 -7.95
C LYS A 228 -5.40 33.78 -8.39
N VAL A 229 -5.35 32.57 -8.93
CA VAL A 229 -6.52 31.79 -9.38
C VAL A 229 -7.27 31.22 -8.18
N ARG A 230 -8.61 31.21 -8.21
CA ARG A 230 -9.42 30.66 -7.11
C ARG A 230 -9.26 29.14 -7.02
N THR A 231 -9.19 28.59 -5.80
CA THR A 231 -9.03 27.13 -5.58
C THR A 231 -10.06 26.27 -6.29
N ILE A 232 -11.30 26.78 -6.39
CA ILE A 232 -12.41 26.10 -7.05
C ILE A 232 -12.14 25.93 -8.55
N GLN A 233 -11.53 26.92 -9.20
CA GLN A 233 -11.18 26.82 -10.62
C GLN A 233 -10.10 25.75 -10.84
N ILE A 234 -9.10 25.68 -9.96
CA ILE A 234 -8.07 24.63 -10.05
C ILE A 234 -8.69 23.25 -9.80
N LEU A 235 -9.57 23.12 -8.80
CA LEU A 235 -10.28 21.87 -8.54
C LEU A 235 -11.14 21.42 -9.73
N LEU A 236 -11.87 22.35 -10.35
CA LEU A 236 -12.67 22.05 -11.55
C LEU A 236 -11.79 21.60 -12.71
N VAL A 237 -10.66 22.28 -12.94
CA VAL A 237 -9.69 21.88 -13.97
C VAL A 237 -9.12 20.50 -13.66
N SER A 238 -8.71 20.22 -12.42
CA SER A 238 -8.21 18.91 -11.99
C SER A 238 -9.26 17.81 -12.12
N MET A 239 -10.51 18.08 -11.73
CA MET A 239 -11.63 17.16 -11.90
C MET A 239 -11.89 16.89 -13.38
N PHE A 240 -11.85 17.92 -14.21
CA PHE A 240 -12.02 17.81 -15.65
C PHE A 240 -10.88 17.01 -16.30
N THR A 241 -9.63 17.25 -15.90
CA THR A 241 -8.47 16.48 -16.41
C THR A 241 -8.55 15.02 -15.98
N LEU A 242 -8.88 14.74 -14.72
CA LEU A 242 -9.10 13.38 -14.27
C LEU A 242 -10.25 12.73 -15.02
N ALA A 243 -11.37 13.43 -15.23
CA ALA A 243 -12.50 12.90 -15.99
C ALA A 243 -12.09 12.54 -17.43
N ILE A 244 -11.29 13.38 -18.10
CA ILE A 244 -10.74 13.08 -19.43
C ILE A 244 -9.86 11.84 -19.39
N ILE A 245 -8.92 11.76 -18.42
CA ILE A 245 -8.05 10.58 -18.26
C ILE A 245 -8.88 9.32 -18.01
N LEU A 246 -9.97 9.44 -17.25
CA LEU A 246 -10.87 8.35 -16.92
C LEU A 246 -11.67 7.89 -18.16
N VAL A 247 -12.18 8.82 -18.96
CA VAL A 247 -12.78 8.52 -20.27
C VAL A 247 -11.78 7.85 -21.20
N GLN A 248 -10.53 8.35 -21.26
CA GLN A 248 -9.48 7.75 -22.07
C GLN A 248 -9.14 6.33 -21.62
N LEU A 249 -9.09 6.07 -20.31
CA LEU A 249 -8.86 4.73 -19.76
C LEU A 249 -10.01 3.77 -20.09
N VAL A 250 -11.27 4.19 -19.93
CA VAL A 250 -12.43 3.36 -20.27
C VAL A 250 -12.47 3.07 -21.78
N ALA A 251 -12.19 4.08 -22.62
CA ALA A 251 -12.10 3.90 -24.06
C ALA A 251 -11.01 2.89 -24.43
N TYR A 252 -9.83 2.98 -23.81
CA TYR A 252 -8.73 2.05 -24.06
C TYR A 252 -9.04 0.60 -23.63
N VAL A 253 -9.79 0.41 -22.53
CA VAL A 253 -10.18 -0.93 -22.06
C VAL A 253 -11.30 -1.56 -22.92
N SER A 254 -12.07 -0.73 -23.63
CA SER A 254 -13.18 -1.18 -24.48
C SER A 254 -12.76 -1.59 -25.89
N TYR A 255 -11.51 -1.34 -26.27
CA TYR A 255 -10.87 -1.78 -27.52
C TYR A 255 -9.93 -2.96 -27.27
#